data_AF-A0A918I3H2-F1
#
_entry.id   AF-A0A918I3H2-F1
#
_cell.length_a   1.000
_cell.length_b   1.000
_cell.length_c   1.000
_cell.angle_alpha   90.00
_cell.angle_beta   90.00
_cell.angle_gamma   90.00
#
_symmetry.space_group_name_H-M   'P 1'
#
loop_
_entity.id
_entity.type
_entity.pdbx_description
1 polymer ?
#
loop_
_entity_poly.entity_id
_entity_poly.type
_entity_poly.pdbx_seq_one_letter_code
_entity_poly.pdbx_strand_id
1 'polypeptide(L)'
;MRVGKLWSAVAAGDEYSALDTVRNALDAGLDSEAILLDVIGTVQHRVGVEWAANRTSVAEEHGATAINDRAVASLPQHRAETVRGRITVACVDREWHAMPARLLAEVLRLRGWHVDCLGAQVPSAHLIAHLHRTGADVVALSGSLPTRLPTAHAVITACQSAGTPVIVGGAAFGPGGRYARRLGARGWAPDARAAADRLAQGLPLPDGARRATATLPHLLDQEYTLVKRNARQLVRGTFTGLADRHPAMGVQRRAAWTHRGGPGAHRRLPRRRPLRRRHRAVHRLRDLDRRHPHRPKGVRCRTPARPGSPA
;
A
#
# COMPACT_ATOMS: atom_id res chain seq x y z
N MET A 1 -3.71 -28.40 -4.46
CA MET A 1 -4.43 -28.44 -3.17
C MET A 1 -4.46 -27.09 -2.44
N ARG A 2 -3.34 -26.36 -2.26
CA ARG A 2 -3.30 -25.09 -1.49
C ARG A 2 -4.03 -23.91 -2.16
N VAL A 3 -3.78 -23.66 -3.44
CA VAL A 3 -4.49 -22.63 -4.23
C VAL A 3 -6.00 -22.82 -4.17
N GLY A 4 -6.47 -24.07 -4.28
CA GLY A 4 -7.89 -24.40 -4.18
C GLY A 4 -8.49 -24.06 -2.81
N LYS A 5 -7.80 -24.40 -1.71
CA LYS A 5 -8.22 -24.07 -0.35
C LYS A 5 -8.28 -22.55 -0.12
N LEU A 6 -7.23 -21.83 -0.52
CA LEU A 6 -7.20 -20.37 -0.39
C LEU A 6 -8.29 -19.71 -1.24
N TRP A 7 -8.48 -20.17 -2.48
CA TRP A 7 -9.58 -19.71 -3.34
C TRP A 7 -10.95 -19.88 -2.68
N SER A 8 -11.25 -21.08 -2.16
CA SER A 8 -12.53 -21.34 -1.50
C SER A 8 -12.76 -20.43 -0.29
N ALA A 9 -11.74 -20.21 0.54
CA ALA A 9 -11.83 -19.33 1.70
C ALA A 9 -12.05 -17.86 1.30
N VAL A 10 -11.25 -17.37 0.36
CA VAL A 10 -11.32 -15.99 -0.15
C VAL A 10 -12.67 -15.72 -0.83
N ALA A 11 -13.16 -16.64 -1.66
CA ALA A 11 -14.45 -16.52 -2.33
C ALA A 11 -15.64 -16.56 -1.35
N ALA A 12 -15.48 -17.24 -0.21
CA ALA A 12 -16.48 -17.28 0.85
C ALA A 12 -16.38 -16.11 1.84
N GLY A 13 -15.38 -15.23 1.71
CA GLY A 13 -15.12 -14.16 2.69
C GLY A 13 -14.55 -14.66 4.02
N ASP A 14 -14.08 -15.91 4.08
CA ASP A 14 -13.54 -16.54 5.29
C ASP A 14 -12.05 -16.20 5.46
N GLU A 15 -11.80 -15.06 6.11
CA GLU A 15 -10.46 -14.58 6.39
C GLU A 15 -9.64 -15.55 7.26
N TYR A 16 -10.25 -16.16 8.28
CA TYR A 16 -9.53 -17.04 9.19
C TYR A 16 -9.02 -18.29 8.46
N SER A 17 -9.87 -18.94 7.67
CA SER A 17 -9.46 -20.09 6.86
C SER A 17 -8.42 -19.73 5.80
N ALA A 18 -8.48 -18.51 5.25
CA ALA A 18 -7.48 -18.02 4.29
C ALA A 18 -6.10 -17.86 4.97
N LEU A 19 -6.06 -17.22 6.14
CA LEU A 19 -4.83 -17.05 6.92
C LEU A 19 -4.27 -18.39 7.41
N ASP A 20 -5.13 -19.31 7.85
CA ASP A 20 -4.72 -20.67 8.23
C ASP A 20 -4.13 -21.43 7.05
N THR A 21 -4.69 -21.26 5.84
CA THR A 21 -4.14 -21.89 4.63
C THR A 21 -2.71 -21.39 4.34
N VAL A 22 -2.46 -20.09 4.51
CA VAL A 22 -1.12 -19.50 4.34
C VAL A 22 -0.16 -19.95 5.44
N ARG A 23 -0.57 -19.91 6.70
CA ARG A 23 0.24 -20.38 7.84
C ARG A 23 0.61 -21.85 7.69
N ASN A 24 -0.35 -22.71 7.36
CA ASN A 24 -0.08 -24.14 7.13
C ASN A 24 0.86 -24.37 5.93
N ALA A 25 0.92 -23.46 4.95
CA ALA A 25 1.88 -23.55 3.87
C ALA A 25 3.30 -23.23 4.36
N LEU A 26 3.46 -22.19 5.20
CA LEU A 26 4.73 -21.87 5.86
C LEU A 26 5.20 -23.01 6.77
N ASP A 27 4.32 -23.54 7.61
CA ASP A 27 4.64 -24.64 8.54
C ASP A 27 5.04 -25.92 7.80
N ALA A 28 4.53 -26.10 6.58
CA ALA A 28 4.92 -27.18 5.68
C ALA A 28 6.22 -26.91 4.89
N GLY A 29 6.93 -25.81 5.17
CA GLY A 29 8.24 -25.50 4.62
C GLY A 29 8.23 -24.84 3.23
N LEU A 30 7.10 -24.32 2.75
CA LEU A 30 7.12 -23.50 1.52
C LEU A 30 7.80 -22.15 1.79
N ASP A 31 8.63 -21.73 0.85
CA ASP A 31 9.27 -20.43 0.92
C ASP A 31 8.25 -19.29 0.72
N SER A 32 8.49 -18.16 1.40
CA SER A 32 7.61 -16.99 1.36
C SER A 32 7.40 -16.45 -0.06
N GLU A 33 8.40 -16.54 -0.93
CA GLU A 33 8.30 -16.04 -2.31
C GLU A 33 7.32 -16.89 -3.13
N ALA A 34 7.38 -18.21 -3.01
CA ALA A 34 6.42 -19.13 -3.60
C ALA A 34 5.00 -18.94 -3.04
N ILE A 35 4.86 -18.71 -1.73
CA ILE A 35 3.53 -18.41 -1.16
C ILE A 35 2.97 -17.11 -1.71
N LEU A 36 3.78 -16.05 -1.80
CA LEU A 36 3.37 -14.76 -2.37
C LEU A 36 2.89 -14.90 -3.82
N LEU A 37 3.66 -15.58 -4.67
CA LEU A 37 3.42 -15.56 -6.11
C LEU A 37 2.59 -16.75 -6.60
N ASP A 38 2.95 -17.96 -6.18
CA ASP A 38 2.36 -19.19 -6.70
C ASP A 38 1.10 -19.60 -5.93
N VAL A 39 0.84 -19.02 -4.75
CA VAL A 39 -0.39 -19.23 -3.99
C VAL A 39 -1.28 -17.99 -3.98
N ILE A 40 -0.86 -16.91 -3.31
CA ILE A 40 -1.66 -15.70 -3.16
C ILE A 40 -1.83 -15.00 -4.51
N GLY A 41 -0.73 -14.80 -5.25
CA GLY A 41 -0.76 -14.18 -6.58
C GLY A 41 -1.64 -14.94 -7.57
N THR A 42 -1.60 -16.28 -7.54
CA THR A 42 -2.48 -17.13 -8.37
C THR A 42 -3.95 -16.97 -8.01
N VAL A 43 -4.29 -16.94 -6.72
CA VAL A 43 -5.67 -16.69 -6.26
C VAL A 43 -6.12 -15.28 -6.65
N GLN A 44 -5.27 -14.27 -6.47
CA GLN A 44 -5.58 -12.90 -6.87
C GLN A 44 -5.80 -12.76 -8.39
N HIS A 45 -4.99 -13.45 -9.19
CA HIS A 45 -5.19 -13.47 -10.64
C HIS A 45 -6.56 -14.05 -10.99
N ARG A 46 -6.95 -15.15 -10.32
CA ARG A 46 -8.28 -15.75 -10.49
C ARG A 46 -9.39 -14.77 -10.09
N VAL A 47 -9.27 -14.08 -8.96
CA VAL A 47 -10.22 -13.02 -8.54
C VAL A 47 -10.41 -12.00 -9.67
N GLY A 48 -9.31 -11.51 -10.26
CA GLY A 48 -9.37 -10.57 -11.39
C GLY A 48 -10.04 -11.16 -12.65
N VAL A 49 -9.80 -12.44 -12.96
CA VAL A 49 -10.44 -13.13 -14.09
C VAL A 49 -11.95 -13.31 -13.87
N GLU A 50 -12.38 -13.71 -12.68
CA GLU A 50 -13.81 -13.86 -12.35
C GLU A 50 -14.54 -12.52 -12.41
N TRP A 51 -13.92 -11.45 -11.90
CA TRP A 51 -14.45 -10.10 -11.96
C TRP A 51 -14.54 -9.59 -13.41
N ALA A 52 -13.46 -9.72 -14.20
CA ALA A 52 -13.44 -9.30 -15.60
C ALA A 52 -14.46 -10.06 -16.46
N ALA A 53 -14.78 -11.30 -16.07
CA ALA A 53 -15.83 -12.10 -16.71
C ALA A 53 -17.24 -11.86 -16.14
N ASN A 54 -17.41 -10.86 -15.27
CA ASN A 54 -18.67 -10.49 -14.64
C ASN A 54 -19.34 -11.64 -13.85
N ARG A 55 -18.53 -12.57 -13.31
CA ARG A 55 -19.00 -13.67 -12.44
C ARG A 55 -18.96 -13.33 -10.95
N THR A 56 -18.20 -12.30 -10.59
CA THR A 56 -18.17 -11.71 -9.25
C THR A 56 -18.39 -10.21 -9.34
N SER A 57 -19.15 -9.67 -8.41
CA SER A 57 -19.36 -8.23 -8.23
C SER A 57 -18.09 -7.51 -7.78
N VAL A 58 -18.12 -6.17 -7.87
CA VAL A 58 -17.06 -5.31 -7.33
C VAL A 58 -16.89 -5.51 -5.81
N ALA A 59 -18.00 -5.68 -5.07
CA ALA A 59 -17.93 -5.88 -3.62
C ALA A 59 -17.21 -7.19 -3.25
N GLU A 60 -17.48 -8.27 -3.99
CA GLU A 60 -16.83 -9.56 -3.81
C GLU A 60 -15.34 -9.50 -4.19
N GLU A 61 -15.01 -8.84 -5.31
CA GLU A 61 -13.61 -8.61 -5.72
C GLU A 61 -12.84 -7.85 -4.63
N HIS A 62 -13.38 -6.74 -4.12
CA HIS A 62 -12.76 -5.95 -3.07
C HIS A 62 -12.59 -6.76 -1.78
N GLY A 63 -13.60 -7.52 -1.38
CA GLY A 63 -13.54 -8.39 -0.20
C GLY A 63 -12.46 -9.46 -0.34
N ALA A 64 -12.41 -10.12 -1.49
CA ALA A 64 -11.40 -11.12 -1.81
C ALA A 64 -9.98 -10.55 -1.79
N THR A 65 -9.78 -9.40 -2.46
CA THR A 65 -8.49 -8.69 -2.50
C THR A 65 -8.05 -8.23 -1.11
N ALA A 66 -8.97 -7.79 -0.25
CA ALA A 66 -8.66 -7.42 1.13
C ALA A 66 -8.17 -8.61 1.97
N ILE A 67 -8.78 -9.80 1.80
CA ILE A 67 -8.33 -11.02 2.47
C ILE A 67 -6.93 -11.43 1.97
N ASN A 68 -6.71 -11.38 0.65
CA ASN A 68 -5.39 -11.68 0.07
C ASN A 68 -4.32 -10.70 0.58
N ASP A 69 -4.62 -9.40 0.73
CA ASP A 69 -3.66 -8.43 1.27
C ASP A 69 -3.31 -8.72 2.74
N ARG A 70 -4.28 -9.13 3.55
CA ARG A 70 -4.03 -9.60 4.93
C ARG A 70 -3.19 -10.88 4.96
N ALA A 71 -3.43 -11.79 4.01
CA ALA A 71 -2.64 -13.01 3.85
C ALA A 71 -1.19 -12.71 3.43
N VAL A 72 -0.95 -11.66 2.64
CA VAL A 72 0.42 -11.16 2.40
C VAL A 72 1.02 -10.59 3.67
N ALA A 73 0.26 -9.80 4.42
CA ALA A 73 0.73 -9.16 5.65
C ALA A 73 1.02 -10.14 6.80
N SER A 74 0.47 -11.35 6.77
CA SER A 74 0.72 -12.38 7.78
C SER A 74 2.02 -13.15 7.57
N LEU A 75 2.67 -13.01 6.40
CA LEU A 75 3.95 -13.64 6.14
C LEU A 75 5.07 -13.01 6.99
N PRO A 76 6.09 -13.79 7.38
CA PRO A 76 7.23 -13.27 8.11
C PRO A 76 7.90 -12.11 7.39
N GLN A 77 8.10 -11.00 8.09
CA GLN A 77 8.84 -9.86 7.55
C GLN A 77 10.33 -10.18 7.53
N HIS A 78 10.91 -10.27 6.34
CA HIS A 78 12.35 -10.43 6.20
C HIS A 78 13.02 -9.06 6.21
N ARG A 79 13.88 -8.82 7.21
CA ARG A 79 14.78 -7.68 7.22
C ARG A 79 16.13 -8.15 6.70
N ALA A 80 16.47 -7.74 5.49
CA ALA A 80 17.79 -8.02 4.94
C ALA A 80 18.88 -7.39 5.81
N GLU A 81 19.92 -8.16 6.12
CA GLU A 81 21.09 -7.70 6.90
C GLU A 81 21.93 -6.68 6.12
N THR A 82 21.95 -6.83 4.79
CA THR A 82 22.56 -5.88 3.85
C THR A 82 21.55 -5.50 2.77
N VAL A 83 21.54 -4.23 2.39
CA VAL A 83 20.59 -3.68 1.43
C VAL A 83 21.30 -3.41 0.11
N ARG A 84 20.82 -4.03 -0.98
CA ARG A 84 21.39 -3.87 -2.34
C ARG A 84 21.22 -2.46 -2.91
N GLY A 85 20.14 -1.80 -2.52
CA GLY A 85 19.73 -0.46 -2.98
C GLY A 85 18.30 -0.16 -2.53
N ARG A 86 17.81 1.04 -2.87
CA ARG A 86 16.49 1.53 -2.54
C ARG A 86 15.59 1.62 -3.77
N ILE A 87 14.47 0.92 -3.75
CA ILE A 87 13.48 0.92 -4.85
C ILE A 87 12.19 1.56 -4.37
N THR A 88 11.64 2.45 -5.18
CA THR A 88 10.26 2.93 -4.99
C THR A 88 9.32 2.11 -5.87
N VAL A 89 8.32 1.47 -5.27
CA VAL A 89 7.29 0.69 -5.96
C VAL A 89 5.96 1.43 -5.85
N ALA A 90 5.33 1.70 -6.98
CA ALA A 90 4.06 2.43 -7.03
C ALA A 90 3.19 1.95 -8.19
N CYS A 91 1.88 2.15 -8.08
CA CYS A 91 1.01 2.08 -9.24
C CYS A 91 1.08 3.38 -10.03
N VAL A 92 0.85 3.30 -11.33
CA VAL A 92 0.65 4.48 -12.17
C VAL A 92 -0.43 5.38 -11.56
N ASP A 93 -0.29 6.69 -11.73
CA ASP A 93 -1.28 7.66 -11.29
C ASP A 93 -2.69 7.31 -11.85
N ARG A 94 -3.71 7.46 -11.01
CA ARG A 94 -5.11 7.05 -11.29
C ARG A 94 -5.31 5.54 -11.54
N GLU A 95 -4.39 4.72 -11.08
CA GLU A 95 -4.46 3.26 -11.11
C GLU A 95 -4.65 2.71 -9.67
N TRP A 96 -5.68 1.88 -9.46
CA TRP A 96 -6.09 1.39 -8.13
C TRP A 96 -5.67 -0.06 -7.81
N HIS A 97 -5.19 -0.83 -8.80
CA HIS A 97 -4.85 -2.24 -8.66
C HIS A 97 -3.47 -2.38 -8.00
N ALA A 98 -3.42 -2.14 -6.68
CA ALA A 98 -2.18 -2.15 -5.90
C ALA A 98 -1.60 -3.53 -5.62
N MET A 99 -2.39 -4.60 -5.73
CA MET A 99 -1.96 -5.94 -5.30
C MET A 99 -0.72 -6.46 -6.07
N PRO A 100 -0.60 -6.32 -7.40
CA PRO A 100 0.64 -6.67 -8.11
C PRO A 100 1.87 -5.87 -7.62
N ALA A 101 1.71 -4.57 -7.35
CA ALA A 101 2.76 -3.72 -6.81
C ALA A 101 3.16 -4.15 -5.38
N ARG A 102 2.17 -4.52 -4.56
CA ARG A 102 2.38 -5.06 -3.21
C ARG A 102 3.18 -6.36 -3.24
N LEU A 103 2.79 -7.31 -4.11
CA LEU A 103 3.52 -8.58 -4.26
C LEU A 103 4.96 -8.36 -4.73
N LEU A 104 5.17 -7.49 -5.72
CA LEU A 104 6.52 -7.11 -6.15
C LEU A 104 7.34 -6.52 -5.00
N ALA A 105 6.74 -5.64 -4.19
CA ALA A 105 7.44 -5.03 -3.06
C ALA A 105 7.91 -6.07 -2.03
N GLU A 106 7.08 -7.07 -1.71
CA GLU A 106 7.49 -8.13 -0.79
C GLU A 106 8.58 -9.03 -1.39
N VAL A 107 8.48 -9.39 -2.67
CA VAL A 107 9.53 -10.15 -3.38
C VAL A 107 10.85 -9.38 -3.36
N LEU A 108 10.84 -8.08 -3.64
CA LEU A 108 12.05 -7.26 -3.61
C LEU A 108 12.66 -7.19 -2.20
N ARG A 109 11.86 -7.14 -1.14
CA ARG A 109 12.36 -7.20 0.25
C ARG A 109 13.00 -8.55 0.56
N LEU A 110 12.36 -9.66 0.16
CA LEU A 110 12.95 -11.00 0.27
C LEU A 110 14.29 -11.11 -0.47
N ARG A 111 14.42 -10.38 -1.59
CA ARG A 111 15.63 -10.34 -2.43
C ARG A 111 16.65 -9.29 -1.99
N GLY A 112 16.50 -8.68 -0.80
CA GLY A 112 17.51 -7.81 -0.20
C GLY A 112 17.44 -6.33 -0.60
N TRP A 113 16.31 -5.85 -1.13
CA TRP A 113 16.12 -4.45 -1.46
C TRP A 113 15.41 -3.68 -0.34
N HIS A 114 15.75 -2.40 -0.19
CA HIS A 114 14.96 -1.48 0.63
C HIS A 114 13.82 -0.94 -0.23
N VAL A 115 12.58 -1.23 0.14
CA VAL A 115 11.43 -0.93 -0.72
C VAL A 115 10.48 0.08 -0.08
N ASP A 116 10.36 1.23 -0.74
CA ASP A 116 9.27 2.19 -0.51
C ASP A 116 8.06 1.78 -1.34
N CYS A 117 7.13 1.03 -0.75
CA CYS A 117 5.87 0.66 -1.42
C CYS A 117 4.82 1.75 -1.17
N LEU A 118 4.53 2.55 -2.20
CA LEU A 118 3.64 3.71 -2.10
C LEU A 118 2.16 3.38 -2.42
N GLY A 119 1.89 2.19 -2.96
CA GLY A 119 0.53 1.70 -3.22
C GLY A 119 -0.09 2.26 -4.49
N ALA A 120 -1.43 2.40 -4.45
CA ALA A 120 -2.25 2.86 -5.57
C ALA A 120 -2.20 4.38 -5.78
N GLN A 121 -2.54 4.83 -6.98
CA GLN A 121 -2.91 6.23 -7.29
C GLN A 121 -1.89 7.28 -6.86
N VAL A 122 -0.59 7.02 -6.96
CA VAL A 122 0.41 7.99 -6.50
C VAL A 122 0.49 9.15 -7.49
N PRO A 123 0.11 10.40 -7.13
CA PRO A 123 0.16 11.51 -8.06
C PRO A 123 1.60 11.78 -8.50
N SER A 124 1.81 12.03 -9.79
CA SER A 124 3.15 12.17 -10.37
C SER A 124 4.03 13.17 -9.62
N ALA A 125 3.51 14.35 -9.27
CA ALA A 125 4.25 15.37 -8.54
C ALA A 125 4.71 14.91 -7.15
N HIS A 126 3.87 14.14 -6.44
CA HIS A 126 4.20 13.61 -5.12
C HIS A 126 5.20 12.46 -5.21
N LEU A 127 5.13 11.65 -6.27
CA LEU A 127 6.15 10.64 -6.56
C LEU A 127 7.51 11.30 -6.76
N ILE A 128 7.64 12.31 -7.63
CA ILE A 128 8.93 13.00 -7.84
C ILE A 128 9.47 13.63 -6.55
N ALA A 129 8.60 14.28 -5.77
CA ALA A 129 8.98 14.83 -4.47
C ALA A 129 9.46 13.74 -3.50
N HIS A 130 8.89 12.53 -3.55
CA HIS A 130 9.35 11.38 -2.79
C HIS A 130 10.75 10.93 -3.24
N LEU A 131 10.96 10.75 -4.55
CA LEU A 131 12.25 10.33 -5.12
C LEU A 131 13.39 11.26 -4.71
N HIS A 132 13.20 12.58 -4.78
CA HIS A 132 14.20 13.56 -4.33
C HIS A 132 14.51 13.49 -2.82
N ARG A 133 13.52 13.14 -1.99
CA ARG A 133 13.72 13.03 -0.54
C ARG A 133 14.46 11.76 -0.18
N THR A 134 14.09 10.64 -0.79
CA THR A 134 14.55 9.31 -0.39
C THR A 134 15.78 8.83 -1.14
N GLY A 135 16.09 9.41 -2.31
CA GLY A 135 17.21 8.99 -3.14
C GLY A 135 17.03 7.56 -3.66
N ALA A 136 15.84 7.25 -4.17
CA ALA A 136 15.59 5.92 -4.75
C ALA A 136 16.44 5.69 -6.01
N ASP A 137 17.05 4.53 -6.11
CA ASP A 137 17.90 4.12 -7.23
C ASP A 137 17.06 3.80 -8.47
N VAL A 138 15.87 3.25 -8.26
CA VAL A 138 14.95 2.82 -9.31
C VAL A 138 13.50 3.05 -8.89
N VAL A 139 12.64 3.38 -9.85
CA VAL A 139 11.18 3.28 -9.72
C VAL A 139 10.66 2.04 -10.44
N ALA A 140 9.89 1.21 -9.74
CA ALA A 140 9.09 0.16 -10.34
C ALA A 140 7.62 0.58 -10.40
N LEU A 141 7.09 0.75 -11.62
CA LEU A 141 5.70 1.16 -11.83
C LEU A 141 4.83 -0.03 -12.27
N SER A 142 3.74 -0.24 -11.55
CA SER A 142 2.70 -1.21 -11.91
C SER A 142 1.55 -0.54 -12.66
N GLY A 143 1.05 -1.17 -13.71
CA GLY A 143 -0.18 -0.75 -14.39
C GLY A 143 -0.99 -1.93 -14.93
N SER A 144 -2.28 -1.97 -14.60
CA SER A 144 -3.19 -3.05 -15.06
C SER A 144 -4.09 -2.61 -16.21
N LEU A 145 -4.46 -1.32 -16.28
CA LEU A 145 -5.37 -0.79 -17.30
C LEU A 145 -4.62 -0.12 -18.48
N PRO A 146 -4.77 -0.60 -19.73
CA PRO A 146 -4.16 0.04 -20.91
C PRO A 146 -4.60 1.49 -21.12
N THR A 147 -5.78 1.87 -20.64
CA THR A 147 -6.29 3.26 -20.69
C THR A 147 -5.44 4.24 -19.86
N ARG A 148 -4.55 3.74 -18.99
CA ARG A 148 -3.60 4.53 -18.21
C ARG A 148 -2.23 4.68 -18.87
N LEU A 149 -2.00 4.12 -20.07
CA LEU A 149 -0.70 4.26 -20.75
C LEU A 149 -0.26 5.71 -21.01
N PRO A 150 -1.14 6.67 -21.38
CA PRO A 150 -0.74 8.08 -21.49
C PRO A 150 -0.25 8.67 -20.15
N THR A 151 -0.93 8.33 -19.05
CA THR A 151 -0.51 8.74 -17.70
C THR A 151 0.79 8.06 -17.30
N ALA A 152 0.95 6.76 -17.61
CA ALA A 152 2.19 6.04 -17.37
C ALA A 152 3.37 6.70 -18.11
N HIS A 153 3.18 7.11 -19.36
CA HIS A 153 4.19 7.84 -20.12
C HIS A 153 4.63 9.11 -19.41
N ALA A 154 3.68 9.93 -18.95
CA ALA A 154 3.99 11.17 -18.24
C ALA A 154 4.79 10.90 -16.94
N VAL A 155 4.40 9.88 -16.17
CA VAL A 155 5.11 9.49 -14.94
C VAL A 155 6.53 8.98 -15.26
N ILE A 156 6.67 8.11 -16.26
CA ILE A 156 7.96 7.56 -16.69
C ILE A 156 8.90 8.70 -17.09
N THR A 157 8.44 9.61 -17.94
CA THR A 157 9.20 10.78 -18.39
C THR A 157 9.60 11.66 -17.21
N ALA A 158 8.68 11.95 -16.29
CA ALA A 158 8.99 12.78 -15.12
C ALA A 158 10.06 12.16 -14.21
N CYS A 159 9.97 10.85 -13.93
CA CYS A 159 10.96 10.14 -13.09
C CYS A 159 12.34 10.13 -13.76
N GLN A 160 12.38 9.89 -15.07
CA GLN A 160 13.64 9.85 -15.81
C GLN A 160 14.29 11.23 -15.98
N SER A 161 13.48 12.28 -16.14
CA SER A 161 13.96 13.66 -16.11
C SER A 161 14.51 14.06 -14.74
N ALA A 162 14.01 13.47 -13.65
CA ALA A 162 14.58 13.59 -12.31
C ALA A 162 15.82 12.70 -12.09
N GLY A 163 16.27 11.97 -13.13
CA GLY A 163 17.46 11.12 -13.09
C GLY A 163 17.23 9.69 -12.59
N THR A 164 16.00 9.33 -12.21
CA THR A 164 15.71 7.98 -11.69
C THR A 164 15.24 7.05 -12.81
N PRO A 165 15.93 5.93 -13.10
CA PRO A 165 15.49 4.95 -14.07
C PRO A 165 14.17 4.29 -13.65
N VAL A 166 13.37 3.90 -14.64
CA VAL A 166 12.04 3.31 -14.42
C VAL A 166 11.96 1.93 -15.07
N ILE A 167 11.60 0.91 -14.29
CA ILE A 167 11.10 -0.39 -14.78
C ILE A 167 9.58 -0.42 -14.66
N VAL A 168 8.92 -0.99 -15.65
CA VAL A 168 7.45 -1.10 -15.67
C VAL A 168 7.00 -2.56 -15.73
N GLY A 169 5.81 -2.84 -15.21
CA GLY A 169 5.19 -4.16 -15.26
C GLY A 169 3.67 -4.10 -15.19
N GLY A 170 3.03 -5.25 -15.35
CA GLY A 170 1.56 -5.37 -15.34
C GLY A 170 0.93 -5.39 -16.74
N ALA A 171 -0.33 -5.81 -16.79
CA ALA A 171 -1.05 -6.14 -18.01
C ALA A 171 -1.23 -4.94 -18.96
N ALA A 172 -1.22 -3.71 -18.44
CA ALA A 172 -1.38 -2.50 -19.26
C ALA A 172 -0.31 -2.38 -20.35
N PHE A 173 0.91 -2.87 -20.10
CA PHE A 173 2.06 -2.72 -21.00
C PHE A 173 2.07 -3.73 -22.17
N GLY A 174 1.04 -4.58 -22.24
CA GLY A 174 0.77 -5.51 -23.32
C GLY A 174 1.70 -6.74 -23.34
N PRO A 175 1.32 -7.80 -24.09
CA PRO A 175 2.17 -8.95 -24.36
C PRO A 175 3.61 -8.58 -24.69
N GLY A 176 4.57 -9.22 -23.99
CA GLY A 176 6.01 -8.98 -24.16
C GLY A 176 6.47 -7.55 -23.82
N GLY A 177 5.65 -6.76 -23.10
CA GLY A 177 6.00 -5.39 -22.73
C GLY A 177 6.09 -4.44 -23.92
N ARG A 178 5.36 -4.71 -25.02
CA ARG A 178 5.45 -3.94 -26.27
C ARG A 178 5.27 -2.43 -26.10
N TYR A 179 4.53 -1.98 -25.08
CA TYR A 179 4.33 -0.56 -24.81
C TYR A 179 5.43 0.04 -23.92
N ALA A 180 6.12 -0.76 -23.09
CA ALA A 180 7.12 -0.26 -22.14
C ALA A 180 8.23 0.55 -22.80
N ARG A 181 8.84 -0.01 -23.86
CA ARG A 181 9.91 0.67 -24.62
C ARG A 181 9.41 1.92 -25.33
N ARG A 182 8.19 1.88 -25.90
CA ARG A 182 7.59 3.04 -26.58
C ARG A 182 7.32 4.20 -25.62
N LEU A 183 7.04 3.89 -24.36
CA LEU A 183 6.82 4.89 -23.32
C LEU A 183 8.13 5.39 -22.67
N GLY A 184 9.28 4.88 -23.11
CA GLY A 184 10.60 5.30 -22.64
C GLY A 184 11.10 4.57 -21.39
N ALA A 185 10.42 3.54 -20.88
CA ALA A 185 10.88 2.81 -19.70
C ALA A 185 12.25 2.16 -19.94
N ARG A 186 13.12 2.15 -18.91
CA ARG A 186 14.48 1.56 -18.97
C ARG A 186 14.47 0.05 -18.77
N GLY A 187 13.36 -0.49 -18.27
CA GLY A 187 13.12 -1.94 -18.19
C GLY A 187 11.65 -2.28 -18.26
N TRP A 188 11.38 -3.54 -18.58
CA TRP A 188 10.09 -4.18 -18.39
C TRP A 188 10.30 -5.57 -17.79
N ALA A 189 9.34 -6.03 -16.99
CA ALA A 189 9.31 -7.39 -16.51
C ALA A 189 7.89 -7.98 -16.60
N PRO A 190 7.76 -9.27 -16.96
CA PRO A 190 6.47 -9.96 -17.02
C PRO A 190 5.87 -10.25 -15.63
N ASP A 191 6.72 -10.45 -14.63
CA ASP A 191 6.32 -10.82 -13.27
C ASP A 191 7.33 -10.31 -12.22
N ALA A 192 7.04 -10.56 -10.95
CA ALA A 192 7.85 -10.08 -9.84
C ALA A 192 9.25 -10.72 -9.74
N ARG A 193 9.40 -12.00 -10.14
CA ARG A 193 10.69 -12.69 -10.13
C ARG A 193 11.60 -12.09 -11.20
N ALA A 194 11.09 -12.00 -12.43
CA ALA A 194 11.80 -11.39 -13.54
C ALA A 194 12.14 -9.91 -13.28
N ALA A 195 11.27 -9.17 -12.58
CA ALA A 195 11.56 -7.81 -12.16
C ALA A 195 12.74 -7.77 -11.18
N ALA A 196 12.72 -8.60 -10.14
CA ALA A 196 13.79 -8.68 -9.15
C ALA A 196 15.13 -9.09 -9.78
N ASP A 197 15.13 -10.08 -10.68
CA ASP A 197 16.33 -10.53 -11.38
C ASP A 197 16.90 -9.43 -12.28
N ARG A 198 16.04 -8.71 -13.01
CA ARG A 198 16.45 -7.60 -13.87
C ARG A 198 16.98 -6.41 -13.08
N LEU A 199 16.39 -6.13 -11.91
CA LEU A 199 16.89 -5.11 -11.00
C LEU A 199 18.25 -5.48 -10.41
N ALA A 200 18.48 -6.75 -10.09
CA ALA A 200 19.77 -7.24 -9.61
C ALA A 200 20.88 -7.14 -10.66
N GLN A 201 20.53 -7.23 -11.95
CA GLN A 201 21.46 -7.00 -13.07
C GLN A 201 21.72 -5.51 -13.36
N GLY A 202 20.92 -4.62 -12.77
CA GLY A 202 20.96 -3.18 -13.01
C GLY A 202 20.12 -2.73 -14.21
N LEU A 203 19.82 -1.43 -14.25
CA LEU A 203 19.10 -0.78 -15.34
C LEU A 203 19.94 0.33 -15.97
N PRO A 204 19.81 0.57 -17.28
CA PRO A 204 20.44 1.72 -17.92
C PRO A 204 19.97 3.04 -17.29
N LEU A 205 20.92 3.90 -16.93
CA LEU A 205 20.61 5.24 -16.42
C LEU A 205 19.96 6.11 -17.51
N PRO A 206 19.04 7.03 -17.14
CA PRO A 206 18.47 7.99 -18.07
C PRO A 206 19.53 8.88 -18.73
N ASP A 207 19.35 9.21 -20.01
CA ASP A 207 20.34 9.98 -20.79
C ASP A 207 20.58 11.39 -20.24
N GLY A 208 19.55 11.98 -19.61
CA GLY A 208 19.64 13.28 -18.93
C GLY A 208 20.52 13.27 -17.68
N ALA A 209 20.64 12.15 -16.98
CA ALA A 209 21.50 12.02 -15.80
C ALA A 209 22.99 12.16 -16.17
N ARG A 210 23.39 11.65 -17.35
CA ARG A 210 24.75 11.82 -17.90
C ARG A 210 25.04 13.26 -18.31
N ARG A 211 24.05 13.99 -18.85
CA ARG A 211 24.23 15.42 -19.19
C ARG A 211 24.29 16.32 -17.95
N ALA A 212 23.47 16.08 -16.94
CA ALA A 212 23.53 16.87 -15.70
C ALA A 212 24.88 16.73 -14.98
N THR A 213 25.43 15.51 -14.91
CA THR A 213 26.75 15.24 -14.33
C THR A 213 27.90 15.78 -15.20
N ALA A 214 27.82 15.64 -16.52
CA ALA A 214 28.88 16.12 -17.42
C ALA A 214 28.92 17.66 -17.58
N THR A 215 27.78 18.35 -17.40
CA THR A 215 27.69 19.80 -17.64
C THR A 215 27.83 20.62 -16.35
N LEU A 216 27.64 20.03 -15.17
CA LEU A 216 27.63 20.76 -13.89
C LEU A 216 28.32 19.97 -12.74
N PRO A 217 29.65 19.72 -12.81
CA PRO A 217 30.37 18.97 -11.77
C PRO A 217 30.30 19.62 -10.37
N HIS A 218 30.09 20.94 -10.31
CA HIS A 218 30.14 21.76 -9.09
C HIS A 218 28.81 21.81 -8.31
N LEU A 219 27.70 21.35 -8.91
CA LEU A 219 26.39 21.35 -8.25
C LEU A 219 26.12 20.10 -7.39
N LEU A 220 26.96 19.06 -7.50
CA LEU A 220 26.73 17.81 -6.80
C LEU A 220 26.99 17.87 -5.29
N ASP A 221 27.85 18.77 -4.79
CA ASP A 221 28.28 18.67 -3.40
C ASP A 221 27.88 19.82 -2.48
N GLN A 222 27.77 21.06 -2.96
CA GLN A 222 27.64 22.20 -2.04
C GLN A 222 26.25 22.84 -2.04
N GLU A 223 25.75 23.32 -3.18
CA GLU A 223 24.54 24.14 -3.18
C GLU A 223 23.27 23.34 -2.87
N TYR A 224 23.10 22.16 -3.48
CA TYR A 224 21.95 21.30 -3.21
C TYR A 224 21.93 20.82 -1.74
N THR A 225 23.09 20.44 -1.21
CA THR A 225 23.26 20.06 0.21
C THR A 225 22.95 21.23 1.14
N LEU A 226 23.42 22.44 0.81
CA LEU A 226 23.15 23.67 1.57
C LEU A 226 21.67 24.05 1.53
N VAL A 227 21.01 23.99 0.36
CA VAL A 227 19.57 24.26 0.22
C VAL A 227 18.75 23.21 0.95
N LYS A 228 19.08 21.92 0.83
CA LYS A 228 18.38 20.82 1.52
C LYS A 228 18.56 20.93 3.05
N ARG A 229 19.76 21.23 3.53
CA ARG A 229 20.07 21.40 4.96
C ARG A 229 19.40 22.64 5.55
N ASN A 230 19.30 23.72 4.78
CA ASN A 230 18.77 25.01 5.24
C ASN A 230 17.34 25.31 4.76
N ALA A 231 16.65 24.35 4.14
CA ALA A 231 15.33 24.55 3.52
C ALA A 231 14.30 25.18 4.47
N ARG A 232 14.30 24.79 5.75
CA ARG A 232 13.40 25.36 6.76
C ARG A 232 13.69 26.83 7.06
N GLN A 233 14.97 27.21 7.09
CA GLN A 233 15.38 28.60 7.29
C GLN A 233 15.08 29.45 6.06
N LEU A 234 15.33 28.90 4.86
CA LEU A 234 15.02 29.57 3.60
C LEU A 234 13.52 29.85 3.49
N VAL A 235 12.67 28.83 3.66
CA VAL A 235 11.21 29.00 3.65
C VAL A 235 10.75 30.02 4.69
N ARG A 236 11.26 29.95 5.93
CA ARG A 236 10.93 30.92 6.98
C ARG A 236 11.38 32.35 6.62
N GLY A 237 12.57 32.51 6.06
CA GLY A 237 13.11 33.79 5.61
C GLY A 237 12.27 34.38 4.48
N THR A 238 11.89 33.56 3.49
CA THR A 238 11.02 33.98 2.38
C THR A 238 9.65 34.42 2.88
N PHE A 239 9.00 33.65 3.75
CA PHE A 239 7.70 34.02 4.31
C PHE A 239 7.76 35.28 5.17
N THR A 240 8.87 35.48 5.90
CA THR A 240 9.09 36.69 6.71
C THR A 240 9.27 37.91 5.80
N GLY A 241 10.20 37.83 4.85
CA GLY A 241 10.45 38.92 3.90
C GLY A 241 9.30 39.19 2.92
N LEU A 242 8.40 38.22 2.71
CA LEU A 242 7.17 38.41 1.94
C LEU A 242 6.10 39.11 2.79
N ALA A 243 6.01 38.80 4.09
CA ALA A 243 5.10 39.49 5.00
C ALA A 243 5.52 40.96 5.21
N ASP A 244 6.83 41.24 5.22
CA ASP A 244 7.36 42.61 5.32
C ASP A 244 7.09 43.43 4.05
N ARG A 245 7.15 42.79 2.88
CA ARG A 245 6.90 43.44 1.56
C ARG A 245 5.42 43.52 1.19
N HIS A 246 4.61 42.59 1.69
CA HIS A 246 3.17 42.52 1.45
C HIS A 246 2.42 42.31 2.77
N PRO A 247 2.10 43.39 3.51
CA PRO A 247 1.50 43.33 4.84
C PRO A 247 0.19 42.54 4.92
N ALA A 248 -0.56 42.45 3.81
CA ALA A 248 -1.77 41.65 3.68
C ALA A 248 -1.54 40.14 3.93
N MET A 249 -0.32 39.65 3.68
CA MET A 249 0.09 38.26 3.95
C MET A 249 0.47 38.01 5.43
N GLY A 250 0.60 39.08 6.24
CA GLY A 250 0.88 38.99 7.67
C GLY A 250 -0.34 38.60 8.52
N VAL A 251 -1.56 38.65 7.95
CA VAL A 251 -2.83 38.45 8.67
C VAL A 251 -3.14 36.97 8.93
N GLN A 252 -2.53 36.02 8.18
CA GLN A 252 -2.67 34.58 8.46
C GLN A 252 -1.92 34.09 9.71
N ARG A 253 -1.12 34.93 10.39
CA ARG A 253 -0.30 34.52 11.55
C ARG A 253 -1.08 34.18 12.82
N ARG A 254 -2.37 34.51 12.94
CA ARG A 254 -3.16 34.19 14.16
C ARG A 254 -4.07 32.96 14.06
N ALA A 255 -4.25 32.34 12.89
CA ALA A 255 -5.23 31.25 12.74
C ALA A 255 -4.65 29.87 12.41
N ALA A 256 -3.39 29.74 11.96
CA ALA A 256 -2.88 28.46 11.42
C ALA A 256 -1.74 27.79 12.21
N TRP A 257 -1.20 28.41 13.27
CA TRP A 257 -0.01 27.91 13.99
C TRP A 257 -0.21 27.65 15.49
N THR A 258 -1.46 27.46 15.96
CA THR A 258 -1.76 27.00 17.32
C THR A 258 -2.12 25.51 17.40
N HIS A 259 -2.26 24.81 16.28
CA HIS A 259 -2.50 23.35 16.26
C HIS A 259 -1.37 22.58 15.55
N ARG A 260 -0.19 22.54 16.19
CA ARG A 260 0.72 21.38 16.30
C ARG A 260 2.01 21.87 16.98
N GLY A 261 2.15 21.49 18.25
CA GLY A 261 3.20 21.95 19.14
C GLY A 261 4.62 21.60 18.69
N GLY A 262 5.52 22.57 18.83
CA GLY A 262 6.97 22.36 18.90
C GLY A 262 7.44 22.19 20.35
N PRO A 263 8.65 21.65 20.56
CA PRO A 263 9.13 21.18 21.87
C PRO A 263 9.75 22.30 22.71
N GLY A 264 9.54 22.21 24.03
CA GLY A 264 10.44 22.78 25.03
C GLY A 264 10.18 24.22 25.46
N ALA A 265 9.18 24.43 26.32
CA ALA A 265 9.16 25.58 27.24
C ALA A 265 8.87 25.06 28.65
N HIS A 266 9.93 24.92 29.45
CA HIS A 266 9.82 24.68 30.89
C HIS A 266 9.10 25.86 31.54
N ARG A 267 7.90 25.62 32.07
CA ARG A 267 7.28 26.49 33.09
C ARG A 267 6.98 25.65 34.33
N ARG A 268 7.52 26.13 35.45
CA ARG A 268 7.41 25.57 36.80
C ARG A 268 5.94 25.33 37.18
N LEU A 269 5.66 24.13 37.68
CA LEU A 269 4.35 23.75 38.24
C LEU A 269 4.22 24.25 39.69
N PRO A 270 3.07 24.83 40.11
CA PRO A 270 2.76 25.00 41.52
C PRO A 270 2.25 23.69 42.13
N ARG A 271 2.67 23.43 43.38
CA ARG A 271 2.38 22.24 44.20
C ARG A 271 0.87 22.04 44.39
N ARG A 272 0.36 20.82 44.16
CA ARG A 272 -1.02 20.41 44.48
C ARG A 272 -1.11 19.81 45.88
N ARG A 273 -2.11 20.23 46.67
CA ARG A 273 -2.59 19.54 47.89
C ARG A 273 -3.32 18.23 47.51
N PRO A 274 -3.35 17.21 48.40
CA PRO A 274 -3.86 15.88 48.06
C PRO A 274 -5.38 15.77 48.29
N LEU A 275 -6.09 15.17 47.35
CA LEU A 275 -7.49 14.75 47.52
C LEU A 275 -7.60 13.22 47.59
N ARG A 276 -8.31 12.78 48.62
CA ARG A 276 -8.45 11.42 49.12
C ARG A 276 -9.18 10.48 48.16
N ARG A 277 -8.76 9.21 48.21
CA ARG A 277 -9.43 8.02 47.65
C ARG A 277 -10.89 7.92 48.07
N ARG A 278 -11.77 7.50 47.15
CA ARG A 278 -12.90 6.62 47.47
C ARG A 278 -13.09 5.53 46.40
N HIS A 279 -13.34 4.34 46.92
CA HIS A 279 -13.41 3.02 46.32
C HIS A 279 -14.87 2.62 46.02
N ARG A 280 -15.03 1.58 45.16
CA ARG A 280 -16.17 0.63 45.05
C ARG A 280 -17.42 1.16 44.31
N ALA A 281 -18.20 0.38 43.53
CA ALA A 281 -18.25 -1.06 43.19
C ALA A 281 -19.03 -1.23 41.86
N VAL A 282 -18.58 -2.08 40.93
CA VAL A 282 -19.18 -3.37 40.51
C VAL A 282 -20.56 -3.69 41.10
N HIS A 283 -21.63 -3.63 40.29
CA HIS A 283 -22.58 -4.75 40.05
C HIS A 283 -23.80 -4.36 39.19
N ARG A 284 -24.17 -5.31 38.31
CA ARG A 284 -25.53 -5.68 37.84
C ARG A 284 -26.27 -4.74 36.87
N LEU A 285 -26.42 -5.24 35.64
CA LEU A 285 -27.70 -5.25 34.91
C LEU A 285 -27.81 -6.60 34.19
N ARG A 286 -28.23 -7.60 34.97
CA ARG A 286 -28.99 -8.78 34.52
C ARG A 286 -30.39 -8.60 35.11
N ASP A 287 -31.38 -9.09 34.37
CA ASP A 287 -32.77 -9.33 34.78
C ASP A 287 -33.72 -8.14 34.84
N LEU A 288 -34.38 -7.87 33.71
CA LEU A 288 -35.78 -7.44 33.70
C LEU A 288 -36.56 -8.33 32.72
N ASP A 289 -36.84 -9.55 33.18
CA ASP A 289 -37.99 -10.33 32.77
C ASP A 289 -38.80 -10.69 34.03
N ARG A 290 -40.12 -10.81 33.86
CA ARG A 290 -41.17 -11.22 34.82
C ARG A 290 -41.90 -10.13 35.61
N ARG A 291 -43.05 -9.71 35.09
CA ARG A 291 -44.36 -9.90 35.76
C ARG A 291 -45.46 -10.28 34.73
N HIS A 292 -45.97 -11.50 34.87
CA HIS A 292 -47.22 -12.05 34.29
C HIS A 292 -48.44 -11.63 35.17
N PRO A 293 -49.73 -11.97 34.88
CA PRO A 293 -50.27 -12.96 33.92
C PRO A 293 -51.50 -12.49 33.08
N HIS A 294 -51.86 -13.23 32.02
CA HIS A 294 -53.25 -13.67 31.75
C HIS A 294 -53.29 -14.67 30.56
N ARG A 295 -53.91 -15.83 30.82
CA ARG A 295 -54.27 -16.92 29.89
C ARG A 295 -55.56 -16.56 29.11
N PRO A 296 -55.79 -17.11 27.89
CA PRO A 296 -56.59 -18.36 27.83
C PRO A 296 -56.17 -19.39 26.75
N LYS A 297 -56.45 -20.67 27.08
CA LYS A 297 -56.93 -21.84 26.30
C LYS A 297 -56.77 -21.73 24.76
N GLY A 298 -56.09 -22.60 24.02
CA GLY A 298 -56.10 -24.07 24.06
C GLY A 298 -56.69 -24.59 22.74
N VAL A 299 -55.85 -24.98 21.76
CA VAL A 299 -56.27 -25.76 20.57
C VAL A 299 -55.15 -26.76 20.23
N ARG A 300 -55.55 -28.02 20.08
CA ARG A 300 -54.71 -29.20 19.85
C ARG A 300 -54.27 -29.25 18.37
N CYS A 301 -52.97 -29.44 18.12
CA CYS A 301 -52.47 -29.91 16.83
C CYS A 301 -52.69 -31.42 16.72
N ARG A 302 -53.45 -31.86 15.71
CA ARG A 302 -53.51 -33.26 15.26
C ARG A 302 -52.61 -33.41 14.03
N THR A 303 -51.65 -34.30 14.13
CA THR A 303 -50.93 -34.93 13.01
C THR A 303 -51.87 -35.85 12.24
N PRO A 304 -51.73 -35.99 10.91
CA PRO A 304 -52.12 -37.22 10.24
C PRO A 304 -50.90 -37.94 9.66
N ALA A 305 -50.88 -39.24 9.92
CA ALA A 305 -49.94 -40.21 9.39
C ALA A 305 -50.15 -40.45 7.87
N ARG A 306 -49.06 -40.73 7.16
CA ARG A 306 -49.01 -41.53 5.91
C ARG A 306 -49.14 -43.02 6.28
N PRO A 307 -49.75 -43.89 5.45
CA PRO A 307 -49.00 -44.50 4.33
C PRO A 307 -49.84 -44.89 3.10
N GLY A 308 -49.16 -45.21 1.98
CA GLY A 308 -49.70 -46.08 0.93
C GLY A 308 -49.39 -45.66 -0.50
N SER A 309 -48.35 -46.24 -1.10
CA SER A 309 -48.27 -46.48 -2.55
C SER A 309 -49.16 -47.67 -2.93
N PRO A 310 -49.60 -47.75 -4.20
CA PRO A 310 -49.15 -48.89 -5.00
C PRO A 310 -48.85 -48.56 -6.48
N ALA A 311 -48.02 -49.44 -7.07
CA ALA A 311 -47.75 -49.69 -8.51
C ALA A 311 -47.29 -48.52 -9.40
#